data_AF-A0AA41RP48-F1
#
_entry.id   AF-A0AA41RP48-F1
#
_cell.length_a   1.000
_cell.length_b   1.000
_cell.length_c   1.000
_cell.angle_alpha   90.00
_cell.angle_beta   90.00
_cell.angle_gamma   90.00
#
_symmetry.space_group_name_H-M   'P 1'
#
loop_
_entity.id
_entity.type
_entity.pdbx_description
1 polymer ?
#
loop_
_entity_poly.entity_id
_entity_poly.type
_entity_poly.pdbx_seq_one_letter_code
_entity_poly.pdbx_strand_id
1 'polypeptide(L)'
;MISEEIVDMEGGELRGWDELLPDALGLIFKKLSLQDILTVIPRVCKSWGSVVAGPYCWQEINIEDWSRLQSQDKINRMVEMLVTRSCGSVRKLGVTGLSSERMLSFIANQ
;
A
#
# COMPACT_ATOMS: atom_id res chain seq x y z
N MET A 1 21.22 46.74 -28.81
CA MET A 1 20.67 45.47 -29.33
C MET A 1 21.30 44.38 -28.49
N ILE A 2 20.74 44.17 -27.30
CA ILE A 2 21.26 43.19 -26.35
C ILE A 2 20.60 41.87 -26.74
N SER A 3 21.42 40.89 -27.09
CA SER A 3 21.02 39.52 -27.35
C SER A 3 20.28 38.98 -26.13
N GLU A 4 19.00 38.68 -26.27
CA GLU A 4 18.32 37.80 -25.32
C GLU A 4 18.89 36.39 -25.53
N GLU A 5 19.85 36.03 -24.69
CA GLU A 5 20.20 34.63 -24.47
C GLU A 5 18.93 33.92 -24.01
N ILE A 6 18.43 33.01 -24.85
CA ILE A 6 17.48 31.99 -24.43
C ILE A 6 18.22 31.15 -23.41
N VAL A 7 17.98 31.43 -22.13
CA VAL A 7 18.35 30.52 -21.05
C VAL A 7 17.47 29.30 -21.25
N ASP A 8 18.03 28.25 -21.85
CA ASP A 8 17.42 26.93 -21.86
C ASP A 8 17.35 26.52 -20.38
N MET A 9 16.21 26.78 -19.76
CA MET A 9 15.89 26.29 -18.44
C MET A 9 15.79 24.79 -18.64
N GLU A 10 16.90 24.07 -18.41
CA GLU A 10 16.95 22.61 -18.37
C GLU A 10 15.71 22.15 -17.63
N GLY A 11 14.71 21.73 -18.40
CA GLY A 11 13.45 21.25 -17.89
C GLY A 11 13.80 19.94 -17.23
N GLY A 12 14.09 19.99 -15.93
CA GLY A 12 14.45 18.82 -15.15
C GLY A 12 13.49 17.72 -15.51
N GLU A 13 14.02 16.66 -16.13
CA GLU A 13 13.22 15.58 -16.71
C GLU A 13 12.11 15.22 -15.73
N LEU A 14 10.85 15.44 -16.14
CA LEU A 14 9.69 15.07 -15.34
C LEU A 14 9.70 13.54 -15.22
N ARG A 15 10.38 13.03 -14.18
CA ARG A 15 10.43 11.60 -13.90
C ARG A 15 9.02 11.08 -13.69
N GLY A 16 8.70 9.99 -14.36
CA GLY A 16 7.42 9.31 -14.20
C GLY A 16 7.20 8.91 -12.75
N TRP A 17 5.96 8.99 -12.26
CA TRP A 17 5.64 8.53 -10.91
C TRP A 17 5.95 7.05 -10.70
N ASP A 18 6.01 6.26 -11.77
CA ASP A 18 6.37 4.84 -11.74
C ASP A 18 7.88 4.58 -11.55
N GLU A 19 8.72 5.61 -11.68
CA GLU A 19 10.16 5.56 -11.43
C GLU A 19 10.54 5.89 -9.98
N LEU A 20 9.57 6.29 -9.15
CA LEU A 20 9.79 6.53 -7.73
C LEU A 20 10.18 5.24 -7.00
N LEU A 21 10.96 5.39 -5.93
CA LEU A 21 11.33 4.27 -5.07
C LEU A 21 10.06 3.59 -4.49
N PRO A 22 10.04 2.24 -4.39
CA PRO A 22 8.87 1.51 -3.90
C PRO A 22 8.37 1.92 -2.51
N ASP A 23 9.27 2.33 -1.62
CA ASP A 23 8.95 2.79 -0.28
C ASP A 23 8.24 4.16 -0.30
N ALA A 24 8.72 5.09 -1.12
CA ALA A 24 8.09 6.39 -1.35
C ALA A 24 6.68 6.22 -1.95
N LEU A 25 6.53 5.37 -2.96
CA LEU A 25 5.22 5.03 -3.53
C LEU A 25 4.29 4.39 -2.49
N GLY A 26 4.81 3.45 -1.69
CA GLY A 26 4.06 2.82 -0.61
C GLY A 26 3.55 3.84 0.42
N LEU A 27 4.39 4.82 0.80
CA LEU A 27 4.00 5.91 1.70
C LEU A 27 2.89 6.80 1.12
N ILE A 28 2.92 7.07 -0.18
CA ILE A 28 1.87 7.82 -0.88
C ILE A 28 0.57 7.00 -0.92
N PHE A 29 0.64 5.74 -1.33
CA PHE A 29 -0.55 4.88 -1.45
C PHE A 29 -1.25 4.68 -0.11
N LYS A 30 -0.51 4.62 1.01
CA LYS A 30 -1.07 4.56 2.37
C LYS A 30 -1.94 5.78 2.75
N LYS A 31 -1.95 6.86 1.97
CA LYS A 31 -2.86 8.00 2.14
C LYS A 31 -4.22 7.80 1.46
N LEU A 32 -4.36 6.75 0.66
CA LEU A 32 -5.59 6.40 -0.05
C LEU A 32 -6.42 5.40 0.75
N SER A 33 -7.66 5.20 0.32
CA SER A 33 -8.54 4.21 0.94
C SER A 33 -8.01 2.79 0.72
N LEU A 34 -8.33 1.87 1.63
CA LEU A 34 -8.03 0.44 1.46
C LEU A 34 -8.54 -0.09 0.10
N GLN A 35 -9.72 0.37 -0.32
CA GLN A 35 -10.32 0.01 -1.59
C GLN A 35 -9.47 0.48 -2.77
N ASP A 36 -8.99 1.72 -2.77
CA ASP A 36 -8.15 2.24 -3.85
C ASP A 36 -6.82 1.49 -3.93
N ILE A 37 -6.17 1.26 -2.79
CA ILE A 37 -4.91 0.50 -2.72
C ILE A 37 -5.11 -0.91 -3.29
N LEU A 38 -6.24 -1.56 -2.99
CA LEU A 38 -6.49 -2.94 -3.43
C LEU A 38 -7.00 -3.06 -4.87
N THR A 39 -7.66 -2.04 -5.42
CA THR A 39 -8.43 -2.18 -6.68
C THR A 39 -8.03 -1.20 -7.77
N VAL A 40 -7.63 0.03 -7.42
CA VAL A 40 -7.32 1.10 -8.36
C VAL A 40 -5.82 1.14 -8.62
N ILE A 41 -5.02 1.28 -7.57
CA ILE A 41 -3.56 1.45 -7.65
C ILE A 41 -2.86 0.32 -8.42
N PRO A 42 -3.19 -0.97 -8.21
CA PRO A 42 -2.53 -2.05 -8.94
C PRO A 42 -2.82 -2.07 -10.44
N ARG A 43 -3.83 -1.31 -10.88
CA ARG A 43 -4.27 -1.24 -12.28
C ARG A 43 -3.68 -0.05 -13.05
N VAL A 44 -3.03 0.90 -12.37
CA VAL A 44 -2.44 2.09 -13.00
C VAL A 44 -1.28 1.68 -13.92
N CYS A 45 -0.30 0.95 -13.39
CA CYS A 45 0.81 0.39 -14.16
C CYS A 45 1.43 -0.80 -13.42
N LYS A 46 2.33 -1.53 -14.08
CA LYS A 46 3.01 -2.70 -13.50
C LYS A 46 3.82 -2.35 -12.24
N SER A 47 4.51 -1.21 -12.24
CA SER A 47 5.33 -0.74 -11.11
C SER A 47 4.45 -0.50 -9.87
N TRP A 48 3.29 0.16 -10.03
CA TRP A 48 2.39 0.41 -8.91
C TRP A 48 1.76 -0.89 -8.39
N GLY A 49 1.44 -1.83 -9.29
CA GLY A 49 1.00 -3.18 -8.92
C GLY A 49 2.03 -3.95 -8.11
N SER A 50 3.31 -3.88 -8.45
CA SER A 50 4.37 -4.56 -7.68
C SER A 50 4.59 -3.93 -6.31
N VAL A 51 4.47 -2.60 -6.18
CA VAL A 51 4.53 -1.90 -4.89
C VAL A 51 3.39 -2.33 -3.97
N VAL A 52 2.16 -2.41 -4.48
CA VAL A 52 1.00 -2.88 -3.69
C VAL A 52 1.12 -4.36 -3.34
N ALA A 53 1.77 -5.19 -4.15
CA ALA A 53 2.04 -6.58 -3.79
C ALA A 53 3.16 -6.72 -2.74
N GLY A 54 3.98 -5.68 -2.57
CA GLY A 54 5.10 -5.65 -1.63
C GLY A 54 4.78 -5.05 -0.25
N PRO A 55 5.78 -4.98 0.64
CA PRO A 55 5.58 -4.73 2.07
C PRO A 55 5.20 -3.30 2.42
N TYR A 56 5.62 -2.30 1.62
CA TYR A 56 5.57 -0.90 2.02
C TYR A 56 4.15 -0.36 2.23
N CYS A 57 3.16 -0.89 1.53
CA CYS A 57 1.74 -0.54 1.73
C CYS A 57 1.15 -1.13 3.01
N TRP A 58 1.72 -2.21 3.55
CA TRP A 58 1.07 -3.09 4.54
C TRP A 58 1.78 -3.15 5.88
N GLN A 59 2.69 -2.23 6.17
CA GLN A 59 3.32 -2.11 7.49
C GLN A 59 2.32 -1.66 8.57
N GLU A 60 1.28 -0.93 8.18
CA GLU A 60 0.20 -0.49 9.07
C GLU A 60 -1.14 -0.75 8.39
N ILE A 61 -1.85 -1.76 8.88
CA ILE A 61 -3.10 -2.23 8.30
C ILE A 61 -4.23 -1.73 9.21
N ASN A 62 -5.16 -0.96 8.67
CA ASN A 62 -6.41 -0.62 9.35
C ASN A 62 -7.59 -1.02 8.47
N ILE A 63 -8.32 -2.04 8.93
CA ILE A 63 -9.54 -2.54 8.28
C ILE A 63 -10.73 -2.53 9.24
N GLU A 64 -10.68 -1.76 10.33
CA GLU A 64 -11.72 -1.77 11.37
C GLU A 64 -13.11 -1.50 10.78
N ASP A 65 -13.29 -0.39 10.07
CA ASP A 65 -14.58 -0.02 9.48
C ASP A 65 -15.05 -1.04 8.44
N TRP A 66 -14.14 -1.53 7.60
CA TRP A 66 -14.46 -2.57 6.62
C TRP A 66 -14.92 -3.85 7.32
N SER A 67 -14.22 -4.29 8.36
CA SER A 67 -14.46 -5.56 9.06
C SER A 67 -15.79 -5.63 9.81
N ARG A 68 -16.35 -4.50 10.28
CA ARG A 68 -17.61 -4.45 11.04
C ARG A 68 -18.80 -5.08 10.31
N LEU A 69 -18.80 -5.05 8.98
CA LEU A 69 -19.90 -5.51 8.13
C LEU A 69 -19.58 -6.84 7.40
N GLN A 70 -18.49 -7.52 7.76
CA GLN A 70 -18.02 -8.71 7.06
C GLN A 70 -18.19 -9.97 7.89
N SER A 71 -18.26 -11.11 7.20
CA SER A 71 -18.18 -12.42 7.83
C SER A 71 -16.76 -12.71 8.32
N GLN A 72 -16.65 -13.56 9.34
CA GLN A 72 -15.36 -14.00 9.88
C GLN A 72 -14.43 -14.57 8.80
N ASP A 73 -14.95 -15.37 7.87
CA ASP A 73 -14.16 -15.93 6.78
C ASP A 73 -13.56 -14.86 5.86
N LYS A 74 -14.32 -13.79 5.59
CA LYS A 74 -13.83 -12.66 4.78
C LYS A 74 -12.77 -11.87 5.53
N ILE A 75 -12.97 -11.63 6.83
CA ILE A 75 -12.01 -10.94 7.68
C ILE A 75 -10.71 -11.74 7.74
N ASN A 76 -10.77 -13.04 8.02
CA ASN A 76 -9.60 -13.92 8.11
C ASN A 76 -8.81 -13.92 6.80
N ARG A 77 -9.47 -14.14 5.66
CA ARG A 77 -8.80 -14.10 4.34
C ARG A 77 -8.17 -12.74 4.03
N MET A 78 -8.84 -11.65 4.41
CA MET A 78 -8.30 -10.30 4.21
C MET A 78 -7.05 -10.07 5.06
N VAL A 79 -7.11 -10.43 6.34
CA VAL A 79 -5.97 -10.33 7.26
C VAL A 79 -4.81 -11.19 6.76
N GLU A 80 -5.05 -12.47 6.43
CA GLU A 80 -4.02 -13.37 5.88
C GLU A 80 -3.35 -12.77 4.65
N MET A 81 -4.14 -12.27 3.68
CA MET A 81 -3.62 -11.66 2.46
C MET A 81 -2.75 -10.43 2.77
N LEU A 82 -3.24 -9.49 3.58
CA LEU A 82 -2.54 -8.22 3.83
C LEU A 82 -1.29 -8.41 4.69
N VAL A 83 -1.39 -9.26 5.72
CA VAL A 83 -0.26 -9.60 6.58
C VAL A 83 0.81 -10.36 5.80
N THR A 84 0.45 -11.30 4.94
CA THR A 84 1.42 -11.99 4.07
C THR A 84 2.17 -11.00 3.16
N ARG A 85 1.46 -10.03 2.57
CA ARG A 85 2.09 -8.99 1.74
C ARG A 85 3.03 -8.08 2.52
N SER A 86 2.84 -7.96 3.84
CA SER A 86 3.74 -7.18 4.69
C SER A 86 5.13 -7.81 4.83
N CYS A 87 5.32 -9.08 4.46
CA CYS A 87 6.60 -9.79 4.52
C CYS A 87 7.31 -9.64 5.87
N GLY A 88 6.60 -9.84 6.98
CA GLY A 88 7.13 -9.72 8.35
C GLY A 88 7.38 -8.28 8.83
N SER A 89 6.93 -7.28 8.07
CA SER A 89 7.10 -5.86 8.43
C SER A 89 5.82 -5.20 8.98
N VAL A 90 4.81 -6.00 9.34
CA VAL A 90 3.61 -5.50 10.02
C VAL A 90 3.98 -4.92 11.39
N ARG A 91 3.54 -3.69 11.65
CA ARG A 91 3.77 -2.98 12.92
C ARG A 91 2.48 -2.62 13.64
N LYS A 92 1.38 -2.48 12.89
CA LYS A 92 0.07 -2.13 13.41
C LYS A 92 -1.01 -2.86 12.61
N LEU A 93 -1.96 -3.48 13.33
CA LEU A 93 -3.14 -4.10 12.76
C LEU A 93 -4.38 -3.62 13.54
N GLY A 94 -5.27 -2.90 12.87
CA GLY A 94 -6.60 -2.55 13.37
C GLY A 94 -7.65 -3.39 12.66
N VAL A 95 -8.40 -4.19 13.41
CA VAL A 95 -9.48 -5.07 12.91
C VAL A 95 -10.52 -5.27 13.99
N THR A 96 -11.81 -5.23 13.62
CA THR A 96 -12.92 -5.50 14.55
C THR A 96 -13.36 -6.96 14.44
N GLY A 97 -13.59 -7.60 15.59
CA GLY A 97 -14.22 -8.92 15.65
C GLY A 97 -13.32 -10.10 15.28
N LEU A 98 -12.00 -9.93 15.24
CA LEU A 98 -11.07 -11.05 15.05
C LEU A 98 -11.02 -11.90 16.33
N SER A 99 -11.58 -13.11 16.32
CA SER A 99 -11.71 -13.97 17.51
C SER A 99 -11.07 -15.36 17.38
N SER A 100 -10.46 -15.67 16.23
CA SER A 100 -9.86 -16.99 15.97
C SER A 100 -8.45 -17.10 16.56
N GLU A 101 -8.22 -18.07 17.45
CA GLU A 101 -6.88 -18.38 17.98
C GLU A 101 -5.87 -18.70 16.86
N ARG A 102 -6.32 -19.35 15.78
CA ARG A 102 -5.50 -19.60 14.60
C ARG A 102 -5.02 -18.30 13.97
N MET A 103 -5.90 -17.29 13.88
CA MET A 103 -5.54 -15.98 13.31
C MET A 103 -4.59 -15.22 14.23
N LEU A 104 -4.83 -15.23 15.53
CA LEU A 104 -3.94 -14.59 16.51
C LEU A 104 -2.54 -15.23 16.46
N SER A 105 -2.47 -16.57 16.38
CA SER A 105 -1.22 -17.31 16.22
C SER A 105 -0.53 -16.99 14.89
N PHE A 106 -1.29 -16.91 13.80
CA PHE A 106 -0.75 -16.52 12.49
C PHE A 106 -0.12 -15.12 12.51
N ILE A 107 -0.77 -14.15 13.17
CA ILE A 107 -0.25 -12.78 13.31
C ILE A 107 0.97 -12.72 14.23
N ALA A 108 0.97 -13.49 15.32
CA ALA A 108 2.08 -13.51 16.28
C ALA A 108 3.37 -14.12 15.71
N ASN A 109 3.26 -14.94 14.66
CA ASN A 109 4.38 -15.62 14.00
C ASN A 109 4.84 -14.90 12.71
N GLN A 110 4.51 -13.62 12.55
CA GLN A 110 4.98 -12.79 11.42
C GLN A 110 6.37 -12.24 11.64
#